data_AF-A0A7W0R370-F1
#
_entry.id   AF-A0A7W0R370-F1
#
_cell.length_a   1.000
_cell.length_b   1.000
_cell.length_c   1.000
_cell.angle_alpha   90.00
_cell.angle_beta   90.00
_cell.angle_gamma   90.00
#
_symmetry.space_group_name_H-M   'P 1'
#
loop_
_entity.id
_entity.type
_entity.pdbx_description
1 polymer ?
#
loop_
_entity_poly.entity_id
_entity_poly.type
_entity_poly.pdbx_seq_one_letter_code
_entity_poly.pdbx_strand_id
1 'polypeptide(L)' 'GDVLVCGPRKGKDVVRTLVEAIEGLRFVDAGGLDQARLVEPLTALLIGINRRYKVDRAGVRITGLPD' A
#
# COMPACT_ATOMS: atom_id res chain seq x y z
N GLY A 1 1.33 -2.11 -8.45
CA GLY A 1 1.63 -1.13 -7.37
C GLY A 1 1.81 -1.88 -6.07
N ASP A 2 2.31 -1.21 -5.05
CA ASP A 2 2.52 -1.85 -3.75
C ASP A 2 1.37 -1.53 -2.81
N VAL A 3 0.95 -2.54 -2.05
CA VAL A 3 -0.06 -2.44 -0.99
C VAL A 3 0.65 -2.47 0.35
N LEU A 4 0.68 -1.32 1.03
CA LEU A 4 1.25 -1.18 2.36
C LEU A 4 0.26 -1.75 3.39
N VAL A 5 0.67 -2.77 4.15
CA VAL A 5 -0.20 -3.46 5.11
C VAL A 5 0.33 -3.29 6.53
N CYS A 6 -0.47 -2.65 7.38
CA CYS A 6 -0.21 -2.48 8.81
C CYS A 6 -1.06 -3.48 9.62
N GLY A 7 -0.51 -4.02 10.71
CA GLY A 7 -1.29 -4.84 11.65
C GLY A 7 -0.49 -5.92 12.37
N PRO A 8 -1.17 -6.75 13.18
CA PRO A 8 -0.53 -7.89 13.83
C PRO A 8 -0.16 -8.98 12.81
N ARG A 9 0.94 -9.71 13.07
CA ARG A 9 1.47 -10.76 12.18
C ARG A 9 0.39 -11.73 11.67
N LYS A 10 -0.41 -12.29 12.59
CA LYS A 10 -1.47 -13.26 12.28
C LYS A 10 -2.49 -12.73 11.25
N GLY A 11 -2.82 -11.43 11.29
CA GLY A 11 -3.75 -10.83 10.34
C GLY A 11 -3.11 -10.57 8.98
N LYS A 12 -1.84 -10.15 8.98
CA LYS A 12 -1.11 -9.80 7.75
C LYS A 12 -0.89 -10.99 6.82
N ASP A 13 -0.72 -12.20 7.35
CA ASP A 13 -0.51 -13.40 6.52
C ASP A 13 -1.73 -13.69 5.62
N VAL A 14 -2.95 -13.51 6.13
CA VAL A 14 -4.17 -13.66 5.33
C VAL A 14 -4.27 -12.56 4.27
N VAL A 15 -3.98 -11.31 4.66
CA VAL A 15 -4.02 -10.17 3.74
C VAL A 15 -2.99 -10.30 2.63
N ARG A 16 -1.79 -10.84 2.93
CA ARG A 16 -0.76 -11.14 1.93
C ARG A 16 -1.31 -12.00 0.81
N THR A 17 -1.91 -13.15 1.14
CA THR A 17 -2.49 -14.06 0.15
C THR A 17 -3.53 -13.37 -0.72
N LEU A 18 -4.35 -12.49 -0.14
CA LEU A 18 -5.37 -11.75 -0.88
C LEU A 18 -4.76 -10.69 -1.80
N VAL A 19 -3.73 -9.98 -1.36
CA VAL A 19 -3.02 -8.98 -2.18
C VAL A 19 -2.29 -9.65 -3.33
N GLU A 20 -1.57 -10.74 -3.06
CA GLU A 20 -0.78 -11.47 -4.05
C GLU A 20 -1.67 -12.21 -5.08
N ALA A 21 -2.95 -12.43 -4.78
CA ALA A 21 -3.93 -12.94 -5.74
C ALA A 21 -4.37 -11.90 -6.79
N ILE A 22 -4.09 -10.60 -6.59
CA ILE A 22 -4.44 -9.55 -7.54
C ILE A 22 -3.24 -9.28 -8.45
N GLU A 23 -3.44 -9.50 -9.75
CA GLU A 23 -2.40 -9.28 -10.75
C GLU A 23 -1.85 -7.84 -10.69
N GLY A 24 -0.52 -7.73 -10.66
CA GLY A 24 0.18 -6.44 -10.63
C GLY A 24 0.21 -5.74 -9.28
N LEU A 25 -0.31 -6.35 -8.20
CA LEU A 25 -0.14 -5.86 -6.83
C LEU A 25 0.92 -6.67 -6.07
N ARG A 26 1.67 -5.98 -5.22
CA ARG A 26 2.67 -6.59 -4.33
C ARG A 26 2.38 -6.23 -2.88
N PHE A 27 2.37 -7.24 -2.02
CA PHE A 27 2.26 -7.04 -0.59
C PHE A 27 3.55 -6.44 -0.02
N VAL A 28 3.42 -5.39 0.78
CA VAL A 28 4.53 -4.79 1.54
C VAL A 28 4.11 -4.66 3.00
N ASP A 29 4.86 -5.30 3.89
CA ASP A 29 4.67 -5.17 5.33
C ASP A 29 5.10 -3.76 5.78
N ALA A 30 4.14 -2.95 6.24
CA ALA A 30 4.37 -1.59 6.72
C ALA A 30 4.45 -1.49 8.26
N GLY A 31 4.56 -2.62 8.96
CA GLY A 31 4.75 -2.69 10.40
C GLY A 31 3.48 -2.93 11.21
N GLY A 32 3.46 -2.39 12.42
CA GLY A 32 2.34 -2.50 13.36
C GLY A 32 1.18 -1.57 13.03
N LEU A 33 0.07 -1.69 13.77
CA LEU A 33 -1.13 -0.88 13.56
C LEU A 33 -0.89 0.62 13.86
N ASP A 34 0.11 0.94 14.69
CA ASP A 34 0.56 2.30 14.98
C ASP A 34 1.09 3.05 13.75
N GLN A 35 1.55 2.32 12.72
CA GLN A 35 1.98 2.89 11.45
C GLN A 35 0.80 3.26 10.53
N ALA A 36 -0.42 2.79 10.81
CA ALA A 36 -1.61 3.13 10.03
C ALA A 36 -1.86 4.65 9.98
N ARG A 37 -1.53 5.38 11.05
CA ARG A 37 -1.60 6.85 11.09
C ARG A 37 -0.76 7.55 10.02
N LEU A 38 0.25 6.88 9.47
CA LEU A 38 1.09 7.39 8.38
C LEU A 38 0.59 6.92 7.01
N VAL A 39 0.05 5.70 6.93
CA VAL A 39 -0.46 5.11 5.69
C VAL A 39 -1.81 5.72 5.29
N GLU A 40 -2.73 5.96 6.23
CA GLU A 40 -4.06 6.49 5.94
C GLU A 40 -4.03 7.87 5.24
N PRO A 41 -3.22 8.86 5.69
CA PRO A 41 -3.12 10.16 5.01
C PRO A 41 -2.53 10.11 3.61
N LEU A 42 -1.81 9.03 3.24
CA LEU A 42 -1.26 8.86 1.89
C LEU A 42 -2.35 8.91 0.82
N THR A 43 -3.56 8.46 1.15
CA THR A 43 -4.72 8.54 0.24
C THR A 43 -5.04 9.97 -0.15
N ALA A 44 -5.09 10.88 0.82
CA ALA A 44 -5.33 12.30 0.56
C ALA A 44 -4.22 12.92 -0.30
N LEU A 45 -2.96 12.51 -0.06
CA LEU A 45 -1.83 12.91 -0.89
C LEU A 45 -1.99 12.43 -2.35
N LEU A 46 -2.35 11.16 -2.55
CA LEU A 46 -2.57 10.59 -3.89
C LEU A 46 -3.74 11.27 -4.63
N ILE A 47 -4.83 11.63 -3.93
CA ILE A 47 -5.93 12.43 -4.50
C ILE A 47 -5.41 13.81 -4.96
N GLY A 48 -4.58 14.47 -4.16
CA GLY A 48 -3.94 15.73 -4.51
C GLY A 48 -3.05 15.60 -5.76
N ILE A 49 -2.27 14.53 -5.83
CA ILE A 49 -1.42 14.19 -6.99
C ILE A 49 -2.29 13.97 -8.24
N ASN A 50 -3.33 13.14 -8.15
CA ASN A 50 -4.30 12.91 -9.23
C ASN A 50 -4.83 14.23 -9.78
N ARG A 51 -5.28 15.14 -8.89
CA ARG A 51 -5.82 16.45 -9.29
C ARG A 51 -4.78 17.36 -9.96
N ARG A 52 -3.54 17.35 -9.47
CA ARG A 52 -2.45 18.20 -9.97
C ARG A 52 -1.92 17.74 -11.32
N TYR A 53 -1.77 16.43 -11.50
CA TYR A 53 -1.19 15.83 -12.71
C TYR A 53 -2.24 15.30 -13.70
N LYS A 54 -3.54 15.43 -13.39
CA LYS A 54 -4.66 15.02 -14.26
C LYS A 54 -4.64 13.53 -14.59
N VAL A 55 -4.32 12.71 -13.59
CA VAL A 55 -4.36 11.25 -13.67
C VAL A 55 -5.48 10.71 -12.77
N ASP A 56 -6.01 9.54 -13.10
CA ASP A 56 -7.13 8.91 -12.39
C ASP A 56 -6.67 7.84 -11.38
N ARG A 57 -5.44 7.33 -11.51
CA ARG A 57 -4.94 6.14 -10.77
C ARG A 57 -3.49 6.27 -10.30
N ALA A 58 -3.13 7.35 -9.61
CA ALA A 58 -1.85 7.39 -8.90
C ALA A 58 -1.80 6.29 -7.82
N GLY A 59 -0.65 5.65 -7.69
CA GLY A 59 -0.35 4.67 -6.66
C GLY A 59 1.10 4.82 -6.19
N VAL A 60 1.52 3.92 -5.31
CA VAL A 60 2.90 3.89 -4.79
C VAL A 60 3.60 2.59 -5.14
N ARG A 61 4.93 2.66 -5.22
CA ARG A 61 5.82 1.50 -5.32
C ARG A 61 7.06 1.76 -4.48
N ILE A 62 7.37 0.84 -3.59
CA ILE A 62 8.58 0.83 -2.79
C ILE A 62 9.69 0.19 -3.62
N THR A 63 10.72 0.97 -3.90
CA THR A 63 11.88 0.53 -4.65
C THR A 63 12.90 -0.16 -3.74
N GLY A 64 13.77 -0.99 -4.31
CA GLY A 64 14.82 -1.68 -3.54
C GLY A 64 14.38 -2.91 -2.75
N LEU A 65 13.10 -3.31 -2.84
CA LEU A 65 12.63 -4.60 -2.34
C LEU A 65 12.84 -5.70 -3.40
N PRO A 66 13.15 -6.94 -2.99
CA PRO A 66 13.17 -8.08 -3.90
C PRO A 66 11.80 -8.26 -4.57
N ASP A 67 11.81 -8.78 -5.79
CA ASP A 67 10.60 -9.12 -6.54
C ASP A 67 9.97 -10.42 -6.05
#